data_AF-A0A7Y2B1S1-F1
#
_entry.id   AF-A0A7Y2B1S1-F1
#
_cell.length_a   1.000
_cell.length_b   1.000
_cell.length_c   1.000
_cell.angle_alpha   90.00
_cell.angle_beta   90.00
_cell.angle_gamma   90.00
#
_symmetry.space_group_name_H-M   'P 1'
#
loop_
_entity.id
_entity.type
_entity.pdbx_description
1 polymer ?
#
loop_
_entity_poly.entity_id
_entity_poly.type
_entity_poly.pdbx_seq_one_letter_code
_entity_poly.pdbx_strand_id
1 'polypeptide(L)'
;VNRLIAIGDGASVDSFLAGGAPAAGSVPAPALSDPGGQAATAGASPDAPAGEDREAKDDSPIEDPYIDTPLCTSCNECTKINSQMFAYDENKQAIIKDADAGTFRELVTAAERCPVRIIHPGKPRNSSERGLDKLVKRAAAFN
;
A
#
# COMPACT_ATOMS: atom_id res chain seq x y z
N VAL A 1 9.30 -37.93 46.77
CA VAL A 1 8.52 -36.88 47.47
C VAL A 1 8.21 -35.81 46.43
N ASN A 2 7.05 -35.94 45.77
CA ASN A 2 5.85 -35.13 45.99
C ASN A 2 6.01 -33.68 45.47
N ARG A 3 5.64 -33.36 44.21
CA ARG A 3 4.29 -32.99 43.68
C ARG A 3 3.84 -31.55 44.07
N LEU A 4 2.94 -31.00 43.24
CA LEU A 4 2.41 -29.61 43.10
C LEU A 4 3.14 -28.85 41.98
N ILE A 5 2.54 -28.44 40.84
CA ILE A 5 1.18 -27.98 40.54
C ILE A 5 0.70 -26.88 41.48
N ALA A 6 0.82 -25.65 41.03
CA ALA A 6 0.08 -24.49 41.53
C ALA A 6 -0.59 -23.81 40.34
N ILE A 7 -1.85 -24.19 40.10
CA ILE A 7 -2.82 -23.38 39.36
C ILE A 7 -3.21 -22.20 40.26
N GLY A 8 -3.36 -21.01 39.68
CA GLY A 8 -3.61 -19.78 40.43
C GLY A 8 -4.56 -18.85 39.68
N ASP A 9 -5.86 -19.17 39.75
CA ASP A 9 -6.93 -18.24 39.43
C ASP A 9 -6.80 -16.95 40.25
N GLY A 10 -6.97 -15.80 39.60
CA GLY A 10 -6.75 -14.47 40.20
C GLY A 10 -7.58 -13.39 39.50
N ALA A 11 -8.89 -13.59 39.44
CA ALA A 11 -9.81 -12.61 38.87
C ALA A 11 -9.93 -11.37 39.77
N SER A 12 -9.67 -10.18 39.20
CA SER A 12 -10.02 -8.88 39.77
C SER A 12 -10.29 -7.89 38.64
N VAL A 13 -11.53 -7.90 38.13
CA VAL A 13 -12.07 -6.87 37.24
C VAL A 13 -13.34 -6.30 37.88
N ASP A 14 -13.14 -5.46 38.89
CA ASP A 14 -14.23 -4.78 39.60
C ASP A 14 -14.35 -3.31 39.16
N SER A 15 -15.58 -2.82 39.13
CA SER A 15 -15.95 -1.40 39.05
C SER A 15 -15.49 -0.60 37.84
N PHE A 16 -16.33 -0.60 36.78
CA PHE A 16 -16.77 0.66 36.20
C PHE A 16 -18.30 0.74 36.19
N LEU A 17 -18.82 1.85 36.69
CA LEU A 17 -20.22 2.02 37.06
C LEU A 17 -21.05 2.67 35.94
N ALA A 18 -22.33 2.30 35.95
CA ALA A 18 -23.50 3.13 35.61
C ALA A 18 -23.73 3.61 34.16
N GLY A 19 -24.92 3.26 33.65
CA GLY A 19 -25.85 4.29 33.16
C GLY A 19 -26.55 4.02 31.82
N GLY A 20 -27.88 3.83 31.86
CA GLY A 20 -28.76 4.19 30.74
C GLY A 20 -29.42 3.06 29.95
N ALA A 21 -30.64 2.71 30.34
CA ALA A 21 -31.69 2.15 29.47
C ALA A 21 -32.79 3.23 29.30
N PRO A 22 -33.80 3.10 28.40
CA PRO A 22 -34.10 1.97 27.51
C PRO A 22 -34.29 2.34 26.02
N ALA A 23 -34.32 1.32 25.16
CA ALA A 23 -34.74 1.44 23.76
C ALA A 23 -36.18 0.93 23.57
N ALA A 24 -37.08 1.79 23.10
CA ALA A 24 -38.40 1.44 22.55
C ALA A 24 -38.91 2.57 21.64
N GLY A 25 -39.32 2.26 20.42
CA GLY A 25 -39.83 3.25 19.47
C GLY A 25 -40.09 2.67 18.08
N SER A 26 -41.34 2.30 17.81
CA SER A 26 -41.77 1.65 16.56
C SER A 26 -41.91 2.63 15.39
N VAL A 27 -41.80 2.10 14.17
CA VAL A 27 -42.17 2.78 12.91
C VAL A 27 -43.65 3.20 12.88
N PRO A 28 -44.01 4.24 12.12
CA PRO A 28 -44.67 3.98 10.83
C PRO A 28 -44.33 4.98 9.69
N ALA A 29 -44.59 4.54 8.45
CA ALA A 29 -44.83 5.41 7.28
C ALA A 29 -46.34 5.36 6.95
N PRO A 30 -46.99 6.49 6.59
CA PRO A 30 -47.14 6.94 5.18
C PRO A 30 -47.15 8.49 5.02
N ALA A 31 -47.35 9.13 3.86
CA ALA A 31 -47.01 8.91 2.43
C ALA A 31 -47.45 10.17 1.61
N LEU A 32 -47.39 10.12 0.27
CA LEU A 32 -47.90 11.12 -0.72
C LEU A 32 -47.06 12.42 -0.82
N SER A 33 -46.31 12.69 -1.90
CA SER A 33 -46.68 12.93 -3.32
C SER A 33 -46.97 14.41 -3.62
N ASP A 34 -46.07 15.06 -4.37
CA ASP A 34 -46.41 16.13 -5.31
C ASP A 34 -45.50 16.04 -6.57
N PRO A 35 -46.04 16.13 -7.80
CA PRO A 35 -45.26 15.98 -9.03
C PRO A 35 -44.91 17.33 -9.70
N GLY A 36 -43.63 17.70 -9.72
CA GLY A 36 -43.17 18.99 -10.26
C GLY A 36 -42.01 18.91 -11.27
N GLY A 37 -42.32 19.15 -12.56
CA GLY A 37 -41.39 19.80 -13.51
C GLY A 37 -40.35 18.93 -14.23
N GLN A 38 -40.60 18.62 -15.50
CA GLN A 38 -39.66 17.99 -16.43
C GLN A 38 -38.84 19.04 -17.22
N ALA A 39 -37.60 18.69 -17.58
CA ALA A 39 -36.73 19.31 -18.62
C ALA A 39 -36.12 20.68 -18.27
N ALA A 40 -34.89 21.04 -18.68
CA ALA A 40 -33.84 20.39 -19.48
C ALA A 40 -32.46 20.76 -18.85
N THR A 41 -31.29 20.20 -19.19
CA THR A 41 -30.73 19.83 -20.50
C THR A 41 -29.73 18.68 -20.41
N ALA A 42 -29.53 17.98 -21.53
CA ALA A 42 -28.46 17.01 -21.68
C ALA A 42 -27.10 17.71 -21.80
N GLY A 43 -26.33 17.72 -20.72
CA GLY A 43 -24.88 17.91 -20.78
C GLY A 43 -24.21 16.59 -21.10
N ALA A 44 -24.00 16.30 -22.39
CA ALA A 44 -23.16 15.17 -22.79
C ALA A 44 -21.71 15.49 -22.40
N SER A 45 -21.29 15.03 -21.22
CA SER A 45 -19.87 14.92 -20.90
C SER A 45 -19.26 13.96 -21.92
N PRO A 46 -18.19 14.33 -22.64
CA PRO A 46 -17.47 13.36 -23.44
C PRO A 46 -17.01 12.24 -22.51
N ASP A 47 -17.38 11.02 -22.85
CA ASP A 47 -16.67 9.83 -22.40
C ASP A 47 -15.27 9.94 -23.01
N ALA A 48 -14.37 10.60 -22.29
CA ALA A 48 -12.96 10.62 -22.66
C ALA A 48 -12.52 9.16 -22.56
N PRO A 49 -12.08 8.51 -23.66
CA PRO A 49 -11.52 7.18 -23.53
C PRO A 49 -10.33 7.33 -22.59
N ALA A 50 -10.42 6.69 -21.42
CA ALA A 50 -9.26 6.45 -20.60
C ALA A 50 -8.25 5.78 -21.54
N GLY A 51 -7.18 6.50 -21.85
CA GLY A 51 -6.13 5.97 -22.69
C GLY A 51 -5.69 4.69 -22.04
N GLU A 52 -5.87 3.57 -22.72
CA GLU A 52 -5.25 2.33 -22.28
C GLU A 52 -3.77 2.49 -22.61
N ASP A 53 -3.03 3.16 -21.73
CA ASP A 53 -1.59 3.05 -21.55
C ASP A 53 -1.25 1.61 -21.13
N ARG A 54 -1.51 0.69 -22.06
CA ARG A 54 -0.69 -0.51 -22.24
C ARG A 54 0.68 -0.01 -22.67
N GLU A 55 1.40 0.52 -21.70
CA GLU A 55 2.82 0.84 -21.82
C GLU A 55 3.46 -0.41 -22.43
N ALA A 56 3.96 -0.27 -23.66
CA ALA A 56 4.60 -1.38 -24.32
C ALA A 56 5.71 -1.83 -23.38
N LYS A 57 5.76 -3.12 -23.02
CA LYS A 57 6.81 -3.62 -22.13
C LYS A 57 8.13 -3.49 -22.90
N ASP A 58 8.78 -2.36 -22.70
CA ASP A 58 10.01 -2.01 -23.36
C ASP A 58 11.06 -2.99 -22.85
N ASP A 59 11.53 -3.86 -23.73
CA ASP A 59 12.50 -4.91 -23.40
C ASP A 59 13.92 -4.34 -23.28
N SER A 60 14.09 -3.01 -23.39
CA SER A 60 15.34 -2.34 -23.04
C SER A 60 15.61 -2.51 -21.54
N PRO A 61 16.86 -2.80 -21.15
CA PRO A 61 17.21 -2.91 -19.75
C PRO A 61 16.98 -1.56 -19.05
N ILE A 62 16.08 -1.53 -18.06
CA ILE A 62 15.90 -0.40 -17.15
C ILE A 62 17.25 -0.02 -16.54
N GLU A 63 17.76 1.15 -16.89
CA GLU A 63 19.06 1.65 -16.44
C GLU A 63 18.96 2.21 -15.01
N ASP A 64 18.05 3.16 -14.80
CA ASP A 64 17.82 3.84 -13.51
C ASP A 64 16.68 3.20 -12.71
N PRO A 65 16.80 3.09 -11.38
CA PRO A 65 15.76 2.52 -10.54
C PRO A 65 14.53 3.43 -10.47
N TYR A 66 13.33 2.85 -10.48
CA TYR A 66 12.06 3.59 -10.37
C TYR A 66 10.99 2.82 -9.61
N ILE A 67 9.83 3.45 -9.38
CA ILE A 67 8.65 2.85 -8.74
C ILE A 67 7.41 3.23 -9.56
N ASP A 68 6.53 2.27 -9.84
CA ASP A 68 5.17 2.53 -10.35
C ASP A 68 4.32 3.13 -9.22
N THR A 69 4.64 4.38 -8.89
CA THR A 69 4.08 5.18 -7.79
C THR A 69 2.54 5.15 -7.76
N PRO A 70 1.82 5.24 -8.90
CA PRO A 70 0.35 5.13 -8.94
C PRO A 70 -0.21 3.81 -8.38
N LEU A 71 0.56 2.73 -8.43
CA LEU A 71 0.17 1.40 -7.95
C LEU A 71 0.54 1.15 -6.47
N CYS A 72 1.08 2.14 -5.78
CA CYS A 72 1.56 1.99 -4.41
C CYS A 72 0.42 1.89 -3.38
N THR A 73 0.46 0.84 -2.56
CA THR A 73 -0.50 0.57 -1.47
C THR A 73 0.01 0.99 -0.07
N SER A 74 1.05 1.83 -0.01
CA SER A 74 1.62 2.40 1.23
C SER A 74 1.98 1.36 2.32
N CYS A 75 2.43 0.17 1.92
CA CYS A 75 2.71 -0.96 2.82
C CYS A 75 3.89 -0.76 3.80
N ASN A 76 4.76 0.25 3.57
CA ASN A 76 5.95 0.58 4.35
C ASN A 76 7.11 -0.43 4.29
N GLU A 77 7.07 -1.44 3.42
CA GLU A 77 8.16 -2.42 3.34
C GLU A 77 9.45 -1.83 2.73
N CYS A 78 9.35 -0.96 1.73
CA CYS A 78 10.51 -0.28 1.15
C CYS A 78 11.17 0.70 2.13
N THR A 79 10.39 1.54 2.80
CA THR A 79 10.90 2.54 3.76
C THR A 79 11.49 1.91 5.03
N LYS A 80 11.08 0.69 5.41
CA LYS A 80 11.73 -0.10 6.47
C LYS A 80 13.09 -0.66 6.05
N ILE A 81 13.34 -0.87 4.76
CA ILE A 81 14.61 -1.40 4.24
C ILE A 81 15.66 -0.28 4.20
N ASN A 82 15.31 0.88 3.64
CA ASN A 82 16.16 2.06 3.65
C ASN A 82 15.29 3.34 3.56
N SER A 83 15.15 4.05 4.68
CA SER A 83 14.36 5.29 4.80
C SER A 83 15.08 6.55 4.30
N GLN A 84 16.34 6.43 3.85
CA GLN A 84 17.06 7.49 3.15
C GLN A 84 16.80 7.41 1.64
N MET A 85 16.76 6.19 1.11
CA MET A 85 16.50 5.89 -0.30
C MET A 85 15.02 5.99 -0.69
N PHE A 86 14.12 5.48 0.15
CA PHE A 86 12.68 5.53 -0.09
C PHE A 86 11.99 6.55 0.81
N ALA A 87 11.09 7.34 0.21
CA ALA A 87 10.21 8.26 0.90
C ALA A 87 8.76 8.08 0.43
N TYR A 88 7.84 8.80 1.07
CA TYR A 88 6.48 8.97 0.58
C TYR A 88 6.29 10.41 0.11
N ASP A 89 5.51 10.57 -0.96
CA ASP A 89 5.03 11.85 -1.43
C ASP A 89 3.83 12.36 -0.59
N GLU A 90 3.21 13.46 -1.04
CA GLU A 90 2.03 14.04 -0.41
C GLU A 90 0.79 13.11 -0.46
N ASN A 91 0.71 12.24 -1.48
CA ASN A 91 -0.35 11.25 -1.68
C ASN A 91 -0.12 9.94 -0.91
N LYS A 92 0.96 9.84 -0.12
CA LYS A 92 1.43 8.62 0.56
C LYS A 92 1.84 7.49 -0.39
N GLN A 93 2.19 7.81 -1.63
CA GLN A 93 2.74 6.88 -2.61
C GLN A 93 4.27 6.87 -2.51
N ALA A 94 4.86 5.67 -2.63
CA ALA A 94 6.30 5.49 -2.40
C ALA A 94 7.10 6.01 -3.60
N ILE A 95 8.11 6.84 -3.32
CA ILE A 95 9.04 7.39 -4.30
C ILE A 95 10.48 7.04 -3.93
N ILE A 96 11.36 6.95 -4.93
CA ILE A 96 12.80 6.92 -4.70
C ILE A 96 13.26 8.37 -4.53
N LYS A 97 13.70 8.69 -3.31
CA LYS A 97 14.24 10.01 -2.96
C LYS A 97 15.71 10.14 -3.37
N ASP A 98 16.47 9.08 -3.15
CA ASP A 98 17.91 9.05 -3.40
C ASP A 98 18.35 7.60 -3.66
N ALA A 99 18.57 7.27 -4.94
CA ALA A 99 19.00 5.93 -5.36
C ALA A 99 20.44 5.57 -4.93
N ASP A 100 21.25 6.57 -4.57
CA ASP A 100 22.64 6.43 -4.19
C ASP A 100 22.84 6.42 -2.65
N ALA A 101 21.76 6.67 -1.87
CA ALA A 101 21.72 6.56 -0.40
C ALA A 101 21.70 5.11 0.14
N GLY A 102 21.94 4.10 -0.70
CA GLY A 102 21.83 2.70 -0.36
C GLY A 102 22.68 1.79 -1.24
N THR A 103 22.44 0.48 -1.12
CA THR A 103 23.07 -0.54 -1.99
C THR A 103 22.07 -1.07 -3.01
N PHE A 104 22.54 -1.55 -4.17
CA PHE A 104 21.71 -2.27 -5.13
C PHE A 104 21.05 -3.50 -4.49
N ARG A 105 21.71 -4.13 -3.52
CA ARG A 105 21.08 -5.17 -2.69
C ARG A 105 19.81 -4.69 -1.97
N GLU A 106 19.77 -3.45 -1.48
CA GLU A 106 18.59 -2.89 -0.80
C GLU A 106 17.48 -2.57 -1.80
N LEU A 107 17.79 -2.04 -2.99
CA LEU A 107 16.82 -1.88 -4.09
C LEU A 107 16.17 -3.22 -4.47
N VAL A 108 16.99 -4.26 -4.71
CA VAL A 108 16.51 -5.62 -5.03
C VAL A 108 15.70 -6.22 -3.88
N THR A 109 16.11 -5.99 -2.63
CA THR A 109 15.35 -6.47 -1.46
C THR A 109 14.02 -5.74 -1.33
N ALA A 110 13.94 -4.45 -1.67
CA ALA A 110 12.68 -3.69 -1.68
C ALA A 110 11.73 -4.16 -2.77
N ALA A 111 12.22 -4.45 -3.98
CA ALA A 111 11.44 -5.05 -5.05
C ALA A 111 10.82 -6.40 -4.65
N GLU A 112 11.61 -7.29 -4.03
CA GLU A 112 11.12 -8.58 -3.53
C GLU A 112 10.14 -8.47 -2.35
N ARG A 113 10.24 -7.40 -1.54
CA ARG A 113 9.38 -7.19 -0.36
C ARG A 113 8.13 -6.38 -0.67
N CYS A 114 8.05 -5.73 -1.82
CA CYS A 114 6.88 -4.98 -2.22
C CYS A 114 5.72 -5.94 -2.54
N PRO A 115 4.59 -5.90 -1.78
CA PRO A 115 3.49 -6.86 -1.95
C PRO A 115 2.86 -6.85 -3.35
N VAL A 116 2.94 -5.71 -4.03
CA VAL A 116 2.43 -5.48 -5.39
C VAL A 116 3.53 -5.43 -6.46
N ARG A 117 4.81 -5.63 -6.07
CA ARG A 117 5.98 -5.73 -6.97
C ARG A 117 6.23 -4.52 -7.90
N ILE A 118 5.92 -3.31 -7.42
CA ILE A 118 5.99 -2.06 -8.20
C ILE A 118 7.35 -1.33 -8.16
N ILE A 119 8.39 -1.95 -7.64
CA ILE A 119 9.71 -1.32 -7.44
C ILE A 119 10.68 -1.99 -8.39
N HIS A 120 11.30 -1.18 -9.25
CA HIS A 120 12.19 -1.62 -10.32
C HIS A 120 13.63 -1.26 -9.96
N PRO A 121 14.49 -2.23 -9.61
CA PRO A 121 15.87 -1.93 -9.18
C PRO A 121 16.78 -1.36 -10.27
N GLY A 122 16.42 -1.50 -11.55
CA GLY A 122 17.24 -1.06 -12.69
C GLY A 122 18.58 -1.78 -12.74
N LYS A 123 19.65 -1.06 -13.07
CA LYS A 123 21.04 -1.56 -13.02
C LYS A 123 21.76 -1.20 -11.72
N PRO A 124 22.72 -2.03 -11.28
CA PRO A 124 23.56 -1.71 -10.13
C PRO A 124 24.45 -0.50 -10.40
N ARG A 125 24.18 0.59 -9.68
CA ARG A 125 24.96 1.85 -9.74
C ARG A 125 26.38 1.67 -9.21
N ASN A 126 26.59 0.73 -8.27
CA ASN A 126 27.90 0.37 -7.73
C ASN A 126 28.33 -1.04 -8.19
N SER A 127 29.25 -1.10 -9.16
CA SER A 127 29.80 -2.34 -9.70
C SER A 127 30.69 -3.13 -8.73
N SER A 128 31.09 -2.53 -7.59
CA SER A 128 31.97 -3.16 -6.60
C SER A 128 31.20 -3.92 -5.49
N GLU A 129 29.88 -4.01 -5.58
CA GLU A 129 29.07 -4.73 -4.58
C GLU A 129 29.30 -6.25 -4.57
N ARG A 130 29.42 -6.80 -3.36
CA ARG A 130 29.65 -8.23 -3.16
C ARG A 130 28.43 -9.05 -3.61
N GLY A 131 28.62 -9.88 -4.63
CA GLY A 131 27.60 -10.80 -5.13
C GLY A 131 26.64 -10.20 -6.16
N LEU A 132 27.05 -9.11 -6.82
CA LEU A 132 26.29 -8.37 -7.82
C LEU A 132 25.63 -9.27 -8.89
N ASP A 133 26.30 -10.31 -9.41
CA ASP A 133 25.71 -11.25 -10.39
C ASP A 133 24.43 -11.93 -9.89
N LYS A 134 24.36 -12.21 -8.57
CA LYS A 134 23.18 -12.82 -7.94
C LYS A 134 22.07 -11.79 -7.70
N LEU A 135 22.44 -10.54 -7.46
CA LEU A 135 21.49 -9.44 -7.30
C LEU A 135 20.85 -9.09 -8.65
N VAL A 136 21.63 -8.97 -9.72
CA VAL A 136 21.13 -8.69 -11.08
C VAL A 136 20.18 -9.80 -11.54
N LYS A 137 20.50 -11.07 -11.30
CA LYS A 137 19.60 -12.20 -11.62
C LYS A 137 18.28 -12.20 -10.84
N ARG A 138 18.25 -11.61 -9.64
CA ARG A 138 17.02 -11.42 -8.84
C ARG A 138 16.25 -10.20 -9.33
N ALA A 139 16.94 -9.09 -9.61
CA ALA A 139 16.40 -7.85 -10.15
C ALA A 139 15.67 -8.06 -11.48
N ALA A 140 16.16 -8.96 -12.34
CA ALA A 140 15.61 -9.22 -13.68
C ALA A 140 14.12 -9.64 -13.69
N ALA A 141 13.54 -10.10 -12.58
CA ALA A 141 12.11 -10.39 -12.46
C ALA A 141 11.26 -9.18 -12.00
N PHE A 142 11.89 -8.01 -11.86
CA PHE A 142 11.32 -6.74 -11.41
C PHE A 142 11.84 -5.58 -12.27
N ASN A 143 12.37 -5.86 -13.47
CA ASN A 143 12.70 -4.86 -14.49
C ASN A 143 11.83 -5.11 -15.75
#